data_AF-A0A2X1PMY4-F1
#
_entry.id   AF-A0A2X1PMY4-F1
#
_cell.length_a   1.000
_cell.length_b   1.000
_cell.length_c   1.000
_cell.angle_alpha   90.00
_cell.angle_beta   90.00
_cell.angle_gamma   90.00
#
_symmetry.space_group_name_H-M   'P 1'
#
loop_
_entity.id
_entity.type
_entity.pdbx_description
1 polymer ?
#
loop_
_entity_poly.entity_id
_entity_poly.type
_entity_poly.pdbx_seq_one_letter_code
_entity_poly.pdbx_strand_id
1 'polypeptide(L)'
;MSQVKSAKVAVAGYTDRIGSDAFNVKLSQERADSVANYFVAKGVAADAISATGYGKANPVTGATCDQVKGRKALIACLAPDRRVEIAVNGTK
;
A
#
# COMPACT_ATOMS: atom_id res chain seq x y z
N MET A 1 -24.47 -14.50 -18.88
CA MET A 1 -23.43 -14.23 -17.87
C MET A 1 -22.85 -12.85 -18.18
N SER A 2 -23.33 -11.81 -17.47
CA SER A 2 -22.91 -10.43 -17.74
C SER A 2 -21.46 -10.27 -17.31
N GLN A 3 -20.56 -10.06 -18.27
CA GLN A 3 -19.17 -9.73 -18.00
C GLN A 3 -19.10 -8.36 -17.32
N VAL A 4 -18.38 -8.29 -16.20
CA VAL A 4 -17.97 -7.02 -15.62
C VAL A 4 -17.11 -6.31 -16.65
N LYS A 5 -17.66 -5.27 -17.27
CA LYS A 5 -16.95 -4.40 -18.21
C LYS A 5 -15.94 -3.59 -17.40
N SER A 6 -14.66 -3.95 -17.52
CA SER A 6 -13.47 -3.20 -17.10
C SER A 6 -13.45 -2.74 -15.62
N ALA A 7 -13.13 -3.64 -14.69
CA ALA A 7 -12.75 -3.25 -13.34
C ALA A 7 -11.31 -2.73 -13.31
N LYS A 8 -11.08 -1.51 -12.82
CA LYS A 8 -9.75 -0.95 -12.58
C LYS A 8 -9.34 -1.18 -11.12
N VAL A 9 -8.13 -1.67 -10.91
CA VAL A 9 -7.56 -1.93 -9.59
C VAL A 9 -6.42 -0.95 -9.34
N ALA A 10 -6.48 -0.20 -8.25
CA ALA A 10 -5.39 0.65 -7.78
C ALA A 10 -4.80 0.05 -6.50
N VAL A 11 -3.49 -0.15 -6.49
CA VAL A 11 -2.73 -0.69 -5.37
C VAL A 11 -1.81 0.40 -4.84
N ALA A 12 -1.98 0.77 -3.57
CA ALA A 12 -1.21 1.80 -2.90
C ALA A 12 -0.40 1.20 -1.75
N GLY A 13 0.93 1.30 -1.82
CA GLY A 13 1.83 0.84 -0.78
C GLY A 13 2.23 1.96 0.18
N TYR A 14 2.29 1.65 1.48
CA TYR A 14 2.71 2.58 2.52
C TYR A 14 3.71 1.94 3.50
N THR A 15 4.50 2.79 4.16
CA THR A 15 5.40 2.43 5.24
C THR A 15 5.09 3.25 6.48
N ASP A 16 5.65 2.82 7.62
CA ASP A 16 5.77 3.73 8.76
C ASP A 16 6.87 4.77 8.51
N ARG A 17 7.03 5.69 9.47
CA ARG A 17 8.01 6.79 9.41
C ARG A 17 9.45 6.39 9.70
N ILE A 18 9.75 5.12 9.98
CA ILE A 18 11.11 4.68 10.32
C ILE A 18 11.90 4.49 9.02
N GLY A 19 13.08 5.10 8.93
CA GLY A 19 13.95 5.04 7.74
C GLY A 19 13.91 6.32 6.91
N SER A 20 14.68 6.34 5.81
CA SER A 20 14.74 7.49 4.91
C SER A 20 13.58 7.51 3.92
N ASP A 21 13.26 8.69 3.40
CA ASP A 21 12.13 8.88 2.49
C ASP A 21 12.33 8.11 1.19
N ALA A 22 13.53 8.21 0.61
CA ALA A 22 13.89 7.46 -0.61
C ALA A 22 13.78 5.95 -0.41
N PHE A 23 14.22 5.43 0.74
CA PHE A 23 14.10 4.01 1.07
C PHE A 23 12.63 3.59 1.22
N ASN A 24 11.84 4.39 1.94
CA ASN A 24 10.43 4.10 2.19
C ASN A 24 9.60 4.16 0.91
N VAL A 25 9.85 5.12 0.02
CA VAL A 25 9.21 5.17 -1.31
C VAL A 25 9.53 3.90 -2.09
N LYS A 26 10.82 3.52 -2.21
CA LYS A 26 11.21 2.29 -2.91
C LYS A 26 10.57 1.04 -2.30
N LEU A 27 10.64 0.86 -0.99
CA LEU A 27 10.08 -0.29 -0.29
C LEU A 27 8.54 -0.38 -0.46
N SER A 28 7.85 0.76 -0.38
CA SER A 28 6.41 0.80 -0.59
C SER A 28 6.01 0.46 -2.03
N GLN A 29 6.82 0.87 -3.02
CA GLN A 29 6.60 0.55 -4.42
C GLN A 29 6.78 -0.95 -4.65
N GLU A 30 7.88 -1.55 -4.18
CA GLU A 30 8.12 -2.99 -4.30
C GLU A 30 6.99 -3.83 -3.68
N ARG A 31 6.43 -3.38 -2.55
CA ARG A 31 5.26 -4.02 -1.93
C ARG A 31 3.99 -3.89 -2.76
N ALA A 32 3.72 -2.70 -3.31
CA ALA A 32 2.58 -2.46 -4.19
C ALA A 32 2.70 -3.30 -5.47
N ASP A 33 3.89 -3.36 -6.07
CA ASP A 33 4.18 -4.17 -7.25
C ASP A 33 3.98 -5.66 -6.98
N SER A 34 4.43 -6.16 -5.82
CA SER A 34 4.20 -7.56 -5.44
C SER A 34 2.71 -7.93 -5.40
N VAL A 35 1.86 -7.03 -4.90
CA VAL A 35 0.41 -7.25 -4.83
C VAL A 35 -0.22 -7.13 -6.22
N ALA A 36 0.20 -6.14 -7.03
CA ALA A 36 -0.25 -6.01 -8.41
C ALA A 36 0.12 -7.25 -9.24
N ASN A 37 1.35 -7.73 -9.14
CA ASN A 37 1.83 -8.94 -9.81
C ASN A 37 1.02 -10.17 -9.40
N TYR A 38 0.59 -10.26 -8.14
CA TYR A 38 -0.30 -11.33 -7.68
C TYR A 38 -1.66 -11.28 -8.40
N PHE A 39 -2.27 -10.10 -8.56
CA PHE A 39 -3.53 -9.96 -9.29
C PHE A 39 -3.39 -10.28 -10.78
N VAL A 40 -2.29 -9.85 -11.40
CA VAL A 40 -1.96 -10.21 -12.80
C VAL A 40 -1.86 -11.72 -12.93
N ALA A 41 -1.13 -12.38 -12.03
CA ALA A 41 -0.99 -13.84 -12.02
C ALA A 41 -2.34 -14.57 -11.78
N LYS A 42 -3.34 -13.90 -11.21
CA LYS A 42 -4.70 -14.41 -11.02
C LYS A 42 -5.66 -14.07 -12.17
N GLY A 43 -5.17 -13.45 -13.25
CA GLY A 43 -5.93 -13.22 -14.47
C GLY A 43 -6.57 -11.83 -14.59
N VAL A 44 -6.25 -10.90 -13.68
CA VAL A 44 -6.59 -9.49 -13.90
C VAL A 44 -5.65 -8.92 -14.96
N ALA A 45 -6.18 -8.22 -15.95
CA ALA A 45 -5.36 -7.65 -17.00
C ALA A 45 -4.40 -6.58 -16.45
N ALA A 46 -3.14 -6.60 -16.88
CA ALA A 46 -2.10 -5.73 -16.33
C ALA A 46 -2.36 -4.23 -16.59
N ASP A 47 -3.02 -3.91 -17.70
CA ASP A 47 -3.49 -2.57 -18.05
C ASP A 47 -4.64 -2.06 -17.16
N ALA A 48 -5.32 -2.98 -16.47
CA ALA A 48 -6.37 -2.66 -15.51
C ALA A 48 -5.83 -2.45 -14.09
N ILE A 49 -4.52 -2.65 -13.83
CA ILE A 49 -3.91 -2.50 -12.50
C ILE A 49 -2.91 -1.35 -12.50
N SER A 50 -2.96 -0.50 -11.47
CA SER A 50 -1.89 0.44 -11.13
C SER A 50 -1.30 0.13 -9.76
N ALA A 51 0.01 0.32 -9.61
CA ALA A 51 0.74 0.14 -8.36
C ALA A 51 1.57 1.38 -8.06
N THR A 52 1.36 1.98 -6.89
CA THR A 52 2.07 3.20 -6.46
C THR A 52 2.57 3.06 -5.03
N GLY A 53 3.86 3.30 -4.82
CA GLY A 53 4.48 3.43 -3.51
C GLY A 53 4.48 4.86 -3.01
N TYR A 54 3.78 5.11 -1.90
CA TYR A 54 3.70 6.43 -1.27
C TYR A 54 4.70 6.63 -0.12
N GLY A 55 5.49 5.61 0.20
CA GLY A 55 6.40 5.62 1.35
C GLY A 55 5.65 5.90 2.65
N LYS A 56 6.17 6.85 3.43
CA LYS A 56 5.62 7.22 4.74
C LYS A 56 4.49 8.27 4.68
N ALA A 57 3.98 8.58 3.49
CA ALA A 57 2.87 9.52 3.36
C ALA A 57 1.55 8.94 3.90
N ASN A 58 0.59 9.80 4.22
CA ASN A 58 -0.73 9.42 4.74
C ASN A 58 -0.66 8.42 5.91
N PRO A 59 0.00 8.77 7.04
CA PRO A 59 0.05 7.90 8.21
C PRO A 59 -1.35 7.75 8.82
N VAL A 60 -1.73 6.50 9.10
CA VAL A 60 -2.95 6.15 9.83
C VAL A 60 -2.80 6.53 11.30
N THR A 61 -1.59 6.40 11.85
CA THR A 61 -1.33 6.68 13.27
C THR A 61 -1.27 8.17 13.60
N GLY A 62 -1.08 9.06 12.62
CA GLY A 62 -0.97 10.51 12.85
C GLY A 62 0.06 10.84 13.93
N ALA A 63 -0.36 11.57 14.97
CA ALA A 63 0.47 11.92 16.12
C ALA A 63 0.40 10.90 17.29
N THR A 64 -0.40 9.84 17.17
CA THR A 64 -0.68 8.89 18.26
C THR A 64 0.59 8.24 18.83
N CYS A 65 1.58 8.00 17.97
CA CYS A 65 2.81 7.31 18.33
C CYS A 65 3.99 8.26 18.65
N ASP A 66 3.77 9.57 18.77
CA ASP A 66 4.86 10.56 18.95
C ASP A 66 5.54 10.47 20.31
N GLN A 67 4.79 10.13 21.35
CA GLN A 67 5.32 10.03 22.71
C GLN A 67 5.77 8.62 23.08
N VAL A 68 5.69 7.65 22.15
CA VAL A 68 6.08 6.27 22.40
C VAL A 68 7.60 6.16 22.45
N LYS A 69 8.11 5.84 23.65
CA LYS A 69 9.53 5.64 23.90
C LYS A 69 9.93 4.19 23.66
N GLY A 70 11.14 4.00 23.14
CA GLY A 70 11.72 2.68 22.89
C GLY A 70 11.34 2.10 21.53
N ARG A 71 12.35 1.63 20.79
CA ARG A 71 12.21 1.19 19.39
C ARG A 71 11.17 0.09 19.21
N LYS A 72 11.14 -0.91 20.09
CA LYS A 72 10.22 -2.05 20.00
C LYS A 72 8.75 -1.61 20.15
N ALA A 73 8.47 -0.77 21.14
CA ALA A 73 7.13 -0.23 21.38
C ALA A 73 6.68 0.69 20.24
N LEU A 74 7.59 1.51 19.71
CA LEU A 74 7.31 2.39 18.57
C LEU A 74 6.96 1.58 17.31
N ILE A 75 7.72 0.53 16.99
CA ILE A 75 7.43 -0.36 15.85
C ILE A 75 6.04 -1.00 15.97
N ALA A 76 5.66 -1.41 17.19
CA ALA A 76 4.34 -1.96 17.45
C ALA A 76 3.23 -0.91 17.28
N CYS A 77 3.43 0.30 17.81
CA CYS A 77 2.48 1.41 17.67
C CYS A 77 2.26 1.81 16.20
N LEU A 78 3.35 1.90 15.42
CA LEU A 78 3.31 2.28 14.00
C LEU A 78 2.85 1.15 13.06
N ALA A 79 2.46 -0.02 13.59
CA ALA A 79 2.00 -1.13 12.77
C ALA A 79 0.87 -0.80 11.78
N PRO A 80 -0.12 0.05 12.12
CA PRO A 80 -1.18 0.43 11.18
C PRO A 80 -0.68 1.16 9.93
N ASP A 81 0.46 1.85 9.98
CA ASP A 81 0.99 2.61 8.83
C ASP A 81 1.59 1.69 7.76
N ARG A 82 2.11 0.51 8.17
CA ARG A 82 2.72 -0.49 7.29
C ARG A 82 1.65 -1.34 6.60
N ARG A 83 1.04 -0.80 5.54
CA ARG A 83 -0.08 -1.43 4.84
C ARG A 83 0.02 -1.34 3.32
N VAL A 84 -0.80 -2.13 2.65
CA VAL A 84 -1.11 -1.98 1.22
C VAL A 84 -2.62 -1.84 1.09
N GLU A 85 -3.07 -0.79 0.43
CA GLU A 85 -4.48 -0.51 0.16
C GLU A 85 -4.82 -0.91 -1.29
N ILE A 86 -5.96 -1.56 -1.48
CA ILE A 86 -6.43 -2.02 -2.78
C ILE A 86 -7.81 -1.42 -3.02
N ALA A 87 -7.93 -0.58 -4.05
CA ALA A 87 -9.19 0.01 -4.48
C ALA A 87 -9.62 -0.59 -5.81
N VAL A 88 -10.83 -1.16 -5.85
CA VAL A 88 -11.40 -1.77 -7.07
C VAL A 88 -12.57 -0.92 -7.54
N ASN A 89 -12.44 -0.32 -8.71
CA ASN A 89 -13.49 0.47 -9.36
C ASN A 89 -14.07 -0.32 -10.52
N GLY A 90 -15.28 -0.84 -10.35
CA GLY A 90 -16.05 -1.48 -11.43
C GLY A 90 -17.08 -0.52 -12.01
N THR A 91 -17.21 -0.49 -13.34
CA THR A 91 -18.39 0.05 -14.00
C THR A 91 -19.48 -1.03 -14.02
N LYS A 92 -20.68 -0.70 -13.50
CA LYS A 92 -21.88 -1.56 -13.58
C LYS A 92 -22.39 -1.65 -15.01
#